data_AF-A0A1X7TLP8-F1
#
_entry.id   AF-A0A1X7TLP8-F1
#
_cell.length_a   1.000
_cell.length_b   1.000
_cell.length_c   1.000
_cell.angle_alpha   90.00
_cell.angle_beta   90.00
_cell.angle_gamma   90.00
#
_symmetry.space_group_name_H-M   'P 1'
#
loop_
_entity.id
_entity.type
_entity.pdbx_description
1 polymer ?
#
loop_
_entity_poly.entity_id
_entity_poly.type
_entity_poly.pdbx_seq_one_letter_code
_entity_poly.pdbx_strand_id
1 'polypeptide(L)'
;MAESGTINMESDMHKFCVSFVSCQVAHVGIKRFVESWNYHAIPGKGIPEALSRQNNYISAIDAADIPSVEEAIDLYESEGGSLQRYSYFGLDPLSQRPDLVLR
;
A
#
# COMPACT_ATOMS: atom_id res chain seq x y z
N MET A 1 -1.76 -47.24 10.63
CA MET A 1 -2.20 -46.17 11.54
C MET A 1 -2.84 -45.12 10.63
N ALA A 2 -4.16 -44.98 10.65
CA ALA A 2 -4.82 -43.96 9.85
C ALA A 2 -4.42 -42.58 10.43
N GLU A 3 -3.87 -41.69 9.60
CA GLU A 3 -3.77 -40.28 9.98
C GLU A 3 -5.19 -39.82 10.32
N SER A 4 -5.42 -39.39 11.55
CA SER A 4 -6.66 -38.69 11.85
C SER A 4 -6.68 -37.49 10.91
N GLY A 5 -7.70 -37.35 10.06
CA GLY A 5 -7.82 -36.28 9.05
C GLY A 5 -8.01 -34.88 9.66
N THR A 6 -7.34 -34.62 10.77
CA THR A 6 -7.38 -33.45 11.62
C THR A 6 -6.11 -32.65 11.39
N ILE A 7 -6.27 -31.37 11.11
CA ILE A 7 -5.14 -30.44 10.95
C ILE A 7 -4.59 -30.11 12.35
N ASN A 8 -3.32 -30.40 12.59
CA ASN A 8 -2.66 -30.07 13.86
C ASN A 8 -2.38 -28.55 13.93
N MET A 9 -3.23 -27.81 14.63
CA MET A 9 -3.10 -26.35 14.80
C MET A 9 -2.06 -25.92 15.84
N GLU A 10 -1.35 -26.83 16.50
CA GLU A 10 -0.18 -26.48 17.32
C GLU A 10 1.08 -26.28 16.46
N SER A 11 1.12 -26.88 15.26
CA SER A 11 2.24 -26.71 14.33
C SER A 11 2.18 -25.35 13.64
N ASP A 12 3.25 -24.57 13.76
CA ASP A 12 3.36 -23.28 13.07
C ASP A 12 3.29 -23.41 11.55
N MET A 13 3.76 -24.52 10.99
CA MET A 13 3.63 -24.80 9.56
C MET A 13 2.15 -24.97 9.16
N HIS A 14 1.37 -25.74 9.92
CA HIS A 14 -0.05 -25.89 9.63
C HIS A 14 -0.82 -24.59 9.82
N LYS A 15 -0.52 -23.82 10.88
CA LYS A 15 -1.11 -22.48 11.08
C LYS A 15 -0.85 -21.60 9.85
N PHE A 16 0.41 -21.52 9.40
CA PHE A 16 0.78 -20.76 8.21
C PHE A 16 0.03 -21.24 6.97
N CYS A 17 0.02 -22.54 6.68
CA CYS A 17 -0.67 -23.09 5.52
C CYS A 17 -2.17 -22.80 5.55
N VAL A 18 -2.83 -23.00 6.69
CA VAL A 18 -4.27 -22.72 6.85
C VAL A 18 -4.57 -21.23 6.67
N SER A 19 -3.80 -20.35 7.32
CA SER A 19 -3.95 -18.91 7.15
C SER A 19 -3.74 -18.49 5.71
N PHE A 20 -2.68 -18.97 5.06
CA PHE A 20 -2.37 -18.64 3.67
C PHE A 20 -3.50 -19.05 2.73
N VAL A 21 -3.94 -20.31 2.80
CA VAL A 21 -5.03 -20.82 1.97
C VAL A 21 -6.32 -20.04 2.22
N SER A 22 -6.65 -19.76 3.48
CA SER A 22 -7.85 -19.00 3.84
C SER A 22 -7.81 -17.59 3.26
N CYS A 23 -6.67 -16.90 3.37
CA CYS A 23 -6.46 -15.59 2.76
C CYS A 23 -6.61 -15.63 1.24
N GLN A 24 -6.03 -16.63 0.55
CA GLN A 24 -6.15 -16.76 -0.90
C GLN A 24 -7.60 -17.00 -1.34
N VAL A 25 -8.33 -17.86 -0.64
CA VAL A 25 -9.74 -18.14 -0.93
C VAL A 25 -10.59 -16.88 -0.74
N ALA A 26 -10.41 -16.17 0.38
CA ALA A 26 -11.10 -14.91 0.64
C ALA A 26 -10.76 -13.85 -0.42
N HIS A 27 -9.47 -13.73 -0.78
CA HIS A 27 -9.00 -12.78 -1.78
C HIS A 27 -9.65 -13.00 -3.15
N VAL A 28 -9.76 -14.25 -3.60
CA VAL A 28 -10.45 -14.59 -4.86
C VAL A 28 -11.92 -14.17 -4.81
N GLY A 29 -12.60 -14.42 -3.69
CA GLY A 29 -14.00 -14.01 -3.50
C GLY A 29 -14.17 -12.49 -3.55
N ILE A 30 -13.33 -11.75 -2.82
CA ILE A 30 -13.33 -10.29 -2.79
C ILE A 30 -13.08 -9.72 -4.18
N LYS A 31 -12.08 -10.23 -4.90
CA LYS A 31 -11.75 -9.77 -6.26
C LYS A 31 -12.96 -9.90 -7.19
N ARG A 32 -13.60 -11.08 -7.20
CA ARG A 32 -14.80 -11.33 -8.03
C ARG A 32 -15.96 -10.42 -7.64
N PHE A 33 -16.16 -10.18 -6.35
CA PHE A 33 -17.19 -9.27 -5.87
C PHE A 33 -16.94 -7.83 -6.35
N VAL A 34 -15.72 -7.31 -6.17
CA VAL A 34 -15.34 -5.96 -6.60
C VAL A 34 -15.50 -5.80 -8.11
N GLU A 35 -15.02 -6.77 -8.89
CA GLU A 35 -15.21 -6.77 -10.35
C GLU A 35 -16.71 -6.75 -10.70
N SER A 36 -17.51 -7.68 -10.16
CA SER A 36 -18.94 -7.74 -10.43
C SER A 36 -19.67 -6.45 -10.05
N TRP A 37 -19.28 -5.83 -8.94
CA TRP A 37 -19.84 -4.57 -8.50
C TRP A 37 -19.50 -3.43 -9.47
N ASN A 38 -18.25 -3.33 -9.88
CA ASN A 38 -17.79 -2.25 -10.77
C ASN A 38 -18.33 -2.37 -12.20
N TYR A 39 -18.61 -3.59 -12.67
CA TYR A 39 -19.20 -3.85 -13.99
C TYR A 39 -20.73 -3.86 -14.00
N HIS A 40 -21.39 -3.78 -12.83
CA HIS A 40 -22.83 -3.76 -12.73
C HIS A 40 -23.43 -2.40 -13.13
N ALA A 41 -24.53 -2.41 -13.86
CA ALA A 41 -25.26 -1.20 -14.23
C ALA A 41 -26.19 -0.73 -13.11
N ILE A 42 -25.92 0.46 -12.56
CA ILE A 42 -26.76 1.11 -11.55
C ILE A 42 -27.86 1.92 -12.26
N PRO A 43 -29.17 1.63 -12.01
CA PRO A 43 -30.27 2.36 -12.63
C PRO A 43 -30.16 3.88 -12.45
N GLY A 44 -30.27 4.61 -13.56
CA GLY A 44 -30.17 6.08 -13.57
C GLY A 44 -28.77 6.66 -13.37
N LYS A 45 -27.73 5.84 -13.16
CA LYS A 45 -26.33 6.31 -13.03
C LYS A 45 -25.40 5.76 -14.11
N GLY A 46 -25.54 4.48 -14.48
CA GLY A 46 -24.65 3.80 -15.43
C GLY A 46 -23.76 2.76 -14.77
N ILE A 47 -22.68 2.35 -15.45
CA ILE A 47 -21.74 1.32 -14.98
C ILE A 47 -20.54 2.01 -14.32
N PRO A 48 -20.22 1.74 -13.03
CA PRO A 48 -19.13 2.40 -12.31
C PRO A 48 -17.80 2.42 -13.07
N GLU A 49 -17.38 1.28 -13.63
CA GLU A 49 -16.14 1.18 -14.42
C GLU A 49 -16.16 2.11 -15.65
N ALA A 50 -17.29 2.17 -16.36
CA ALA A 50 -17.43 3.05 -17.52
C ALA A 50 -17.41 4.53 -17.12
N LEU A 51 -18.06 4.87 -16.01
CA LEU A 51 -18.05 6.22 -15.45
C LEU A 51 -16.65 6.65 -15.03
N SER A 52 -15.89 5.77 -14.38
CA SER A 52 -14.50 6.02 -13.99
C SER A 52 -13.59 6.30 -15.20
N ARG A 53 -13.78 5.56 -16.30
CA ARG A 53 -13.01 5.80 -17.54
C ARG A 53 -13.41 7.09 -18.26
N GLN A 54 -14.68 7.48 -18.17
CA GLN A 54 -15.19 8.72 -18.76
C GLN A 54 -14.82 9.96 -17.94
N ASN A 55 -14.77 9.81 -16.62
CA ASN A 55 -14.49 10.88 -15.69
C ASN A 55 -13.69 10.32 -14.51
N ASN A 56 -12.36 10.36 -14.62
CA ASN A 56 -11.49 9.89 -13.56
C ASN A 56 -11.39 10.90 -12.40
N TYR A 57 -11.92 12.12 -12.53
CA TYR A 57 -11.71 13.24 -11.58
C TYR A 57 -10.23 13.46 -11.18
N ILE A 58 -9.30 12.86 -11.92
CA ILE A 58 -7.86 13.04 -11.75
C ILE A 58 -7.53 14.30 -12.54
N SER A 59 -7.73 15.45 -11.91
CA SER A 59 -7.14 16.69 -12.38
C SER A 59 -5.64 16.67 -12.11
N ALA A 60 -4.85 17.18 -13.04
CA ALA A 60 -3.46 17.49 -12.73
C ALA A 60 -3.44 18.50 -11.57
N ILE A 61 -2.71 18.17 -10.51
CA ILE A 61 -2.43 19.09 -9.41
C ILE A 61 -1.14 19.82 -9.72
N ASP A 62 -1.00 21.07 -9.28
CA ASP A 62 0.26 21.76 -9.41
C ASP A 62 1.30 21.06 -8.51
N ALA A 63 2.54 20.95 -8.97
CA ALA A 63 3.61 20.43 -8.14
C ALA A 63 3.80 21.30 -6.88
N ALA A 64 3.43 22.58 -6.93
CA ALA A 64 3.40 23.49 -5.78
C ALA A 64 2.36 23.10 -4.71
N ASP A 65 1.31 22.35 -5.06
CA ASP A 65 0.30 21.87 -4.12
C ASP A 65 0.75 20.59 -3.39
N ILE A 66 1.83 19.96 -3.84
CA ILE A 66 2.38 18.74 -3.25
C ILE A 66 3.44 19.14 -2.21
N PRO A 67 3.25 18.80 -0.93
CA PRO A 67 4.28 19.07 0.07
C PRO A 67 5.56 18.30 -0.26
N SER A 68 6.70 18.92 0.05
CA SER A 68 7.97 18.22 0.01
C SER A 68 7.98 17.04 1.00
N VAL A 69 8.91 16.12 0.80
CA VAL A 69 9.07 14.94 1.69
C VAL A 69 9.24 15.37 3.15
N GLU A 70 10.04 16.42 3.39
CA GLU A 70 10.28 16.92 4.75
C GLU A 70 9.02 17.55 5.35
N GLU A 71 8.29 18.38 4.58
CA GLU A 71 7.03 18.99 5.04
C GLU A 71 5.97 17.94 5.36
N ALA A 72 5.88 16.87 4.55
CA ALA A 72 4.94 15.79 4.79
C ALA A 72 5.28 14.97 6.05
N ILE A 73 6.57 14.72 6.30
CA ILE A 73 7.04 14.04 7.51
C ILE A 73 6.74 14.90 8.75
N ASP A 74 7.10 16.18 8.71
CA ASP A 74 6.91 17.11 9.83
C ASP A 74 5.42 17.26 10.15
N LEU A 75 4.55 17.37 9.14
CA LEU A 75 3.10 17.44 9.32
C LEU A 75 2.57 16.18 10.03
N TYR A 76 2.96 15.00 9.55
CA TYR A 76 2.50 13.73 10.12
C TYR A 76 2.95 13.54 11.58
N GLU A 77 4.19 13.93 11.91
CA GLU A 77 4.68 13.88 13.28
C GLU A 77 4.00 14.92 14.18
N SER A 78 3.67 16.10 13.66
CA SER A 78 2.95 17.14 14.41
C SER A 78 1.53 16.71 14.82
N GLU A 79 0.92 15.79 14.05
CA GLU A 79 -0.39 15.20 14.34
C GLU A 79 -0.32 13.96 15.26
N GLY A 80 0.87 13.65 15.80
CA GLY A 80 1.07 12.53 16.72
C GLY A 80 1.45 11.21 16.05
N GLY A 81 1.71 11.24 14.74
CA GLY A 81 2.34 10.13 14.02
C GLY A 81 3.81 9.95 14.41
N SER A 82 4.38 8.79 14.10
CA SER A 82 5.81 8.52 14.27
C SER A 82 6.35 7.78 13.06
N LEU A 83 7.34 8.38 12.38
CA LEU A 83 8.02 7.79 11.24
C LEU A 83 9.48 7.53 11.60
N GLN A 84 10.04 6.45 11.04
CA GLN A 84 11.49 6.27 11.06
C GLN A 84 12.10 7.16 9.97
N ARG A 85 12.73 8.26 10.36
CA ARG A 85 13.51 9.09 9.42
C ARG A 85 14.69 8.29 8.88
N TYR A 86 14.92 8.38 7.57
CA TYR A 86 16.13 7.82 6.97
C TYR A 86 17.35 8.51 7.59
N SER A 87 18.23 7.72 8.21
CA SER A 87 19.50 8.23 8.70
C SER A 87 20.43 8.49 7.51
N TYR A 88 21.07 9.66 7.48
CA TYR A 88 22.11 10.00 6.50
C TYR A 88 23.43 9.21 6.70
N PHE A 89 23.37 8.07 7.38
CA PHE A 89 24.53 7.22 7.64
C PHE A 89 25.15 6.76 6.32
N GLY A 90 26.42 7.14 6.10
CA GLY A 90 27.17 6.79 4.88
C GLY A 90 27.11 7.84 3.76
N LEU A 91 26.38 8.94 3.93
CA LEU A 91 26.54 10.10 3.04
C LEU A 91 27.74 10.93 3.47
N ASP A 92 28.64 11.20 2.51
CA ASP A 92 29.78 12.07 2.74
C ASP A 92 29.30 13.52 2.96
N PRO A 93 29.50 14.10 4.16
CA PRO A 93 29.10 15.47 4.45
C PRO A 93 29.86 16.51 3.61
N LEU A 94 30.96 16.13 2.96
CA LEU A 94 31.76 17.00 2.09
C LEU A 94 31.38 16.86 0.60
N SER A 95 30.48 15.94 0.24
CA SER A 95 30.08 15.69 -1.16
C SER A 95 29.51 16.92 -1.87
N GLN A 96 28.89 17.83 -1.12
CA GLN A 96 28.33 19.10 -1.62
C GLN A 96 29.22 20.31 -1.30
N ARG A 97 30.39 20.09 -0.69
CA ARG A 97 31.34 21.14 -0.26
C ARG A 97 32.74 20.88 -0.82
N PRO A 98 32.91 20.97 -2.15
CA PRO A 98 34.21 20.77 -2.79
C PRO A 98 35.25 21.82 -2.36
N ASP A 99 34.81 22.95 -1.81
CA ASP A 99 35.65 23.98 -1.21
C ASP A 99 36.38 23.52 0.07
N LEU A 100 35.89 22.48 0.73
CA LEU A 100 36.46 21.92 1.97
C LEU A 100 37.30 20.66 1.73
N VAL A 101 37.36 20.16 0.49
CA VAL A 101 38.21 19.02 0.12
C VAL A 101 39.63 19.54 -0.10
N LEU A 102 40.50 19.32 0.89
CA LEU A 102 41.92 19.66 0.81
C LEU A 102 42.57 18.87 -0.34
N ARG A 103 43.21 19.59 -1.28
CA ARG A 103 44.01 19.02 -2.38
C ARG A 103 45.38 18.56 -1.90
#